data_AF-A0A1E7H774-F1
#
_entry.id   AF-A0A1E7H774-F1
#
_cell.length_a   1.000
_cell.length_b   1.000
_cell.length_c   1.000
_cell.angle_alpha   90.00
_cell.angle_beta   90.00
_cell.angle_gamma   90.00
#
_symmetry.space_group_name_H-M   'P 1'
#
loop_
_entity.id
_entity.type
_entity.pdbx_description
1 polymer ?
#
loop_
_entity_poly.entity_id
_entity_poly.type
_entity_poly.pdbx_seq_one_letter_code
_entity_poly.pdbx_strand_id
1 'polypeptide(L)'
;MTRLCLKALGLISFFTVGKDEVRQWLVRLDSPAPVAAGAIHSDLQKGFIRAEVMKYDELIDFGSEAELKKQGKMYVQGKDYTVIDGDILNIRFQV
;
A
#
# COMPACT_ATOMS: atom_id res chain seq x y z
N MET A 1 -8.68 21.58 -2.09
CA MET A 1 -8.15 21.82 -3.46
C MET A 1 -7.21 20.70 -3.91
N THR A 2 -6.15 20.37 -3.15
CA THR A 2 -5.14 19.35 -3.50
C THR A 2 -5.71 17.96 -3.82
N ARG A 3 -6.66 17.44 -3.03
CA ARG A 3 -7.31 16.14 -3.29
C ARG A 3 -8.02 16.08 -4.65
N LEU A 4 -8.65 17.18 -5.06
CA LEU A 4 -9.33 17.27 -6.36
C LEU A 4 -8.32 17.24 -7.51
N CYS A 5 -7.17 17.91 -7.36
CA CYS A 5 -6.10 17.89 -8.35
C CYS A 5 -5.51 16.48 -8.52
N LEU A 6 -5.23 15.76 -7.42
CA LEU A 6 -4.74 14.39 -7.48
C LEU A 6 -5.72 13.46 -8.21
N LYS A 7 -7.02 13.57 -7.89
CA LYS A 7 -8.07 12.81 -8.59
C LYS A 7 -8.17 13.18 -10.07
N ALA A 8 -8.10 14.46 -10.42
CA ALA A 8 -8.11 14.91 -11.81
C ALA A 8 -6.90 14.40 -12.61
N LEU A 9 -5.77 14.19 -11.94
CA LEU A 9 -4.58 13.55 -12.51
C LEU A 9 -4.66 12.01 -12.49
N GLY A 10 -5.73 11.40 -11.98
CA GLY A 10 -5.84 9.95 -11.86
C GLY A 10 -4.79 9.35 -10.92
N LEU A 11 -4.41 10.07 -9.86
CA LEU A 11 -3.51 9.60 -8.81
C LEU A 11 -4.31 9.14 -7.59
N ILE A 12 -3.87 8.04 -7.01
CA ILE A 12 -4.32 7.52 -5.73
C ILE A 12 -3.19 7.59 -4.71
N SER A 13 -3.55 7.54 -3.43
CA SER A 13 -2.61 7.54 -2.31
C SER A 13 -2.61 6.17 -1.66
N PHE A 14 -1.42 5.62 -1.40
CA PHE A 14 -1.26 4.48 -0.52
C PHE A 14 -0.23 4.82 0.56
N PHE A 15 -0.17 4.02 1.61
CA PHE A 15 0.64 4.30 2.78
C PHE A 15 1.59 3.17 3.09
N THR A 16 2.75 3.54 3.62
CA THR A 16 3.66 2.60 4.30
C THR A 16 3.72 2.99 5.77
N VAL A 17 3.55 2.00 6.64
CA VAL A 17 3.61 2.19 8.10
C VAL A 17 4.80 1.39 8.62
N GLY A 18 5.78 2.09 9.19
CA GLY A 18 6.87 1.54 9.98
C GLY A 18 6.70 1.88 11.45
N LYS A 19 7.60 1.38 12.30
CA LYS A 19 7.61 1.72 13.73
C LYS A 19 7.85 3.22 13.98
N ASP A 20 8.65 3.83 13.11
CA ASP A 20 9.15 5.20 13.31
C ASP A 20 8.57 6.20 12.30
N GLU A 21 7.99 5.71 11.19
CA GLU A 21 7.52 6.57 10.09
C GLU A 21 6.22 6.05 9.50
N VAL A 22 5.30 6.99 9.21
CA VAL A 22 4.16 6.77 8.32
C VAL A 22 4.34 7.69 7.12
N ARG A 23 4.30 7.12 5.92
CA ARG A 23 4.51 7.89 4.70
C ARG A 23 3.43 7.62 3.66
N GLN A 24 2.99 8.69 3.02
CA GLN A 24 2.11 8.67 1.86
C GLN A 24 2.93 8.55 0.57
N TRP A 25 2.44 7.72 -0.34
CA TRP A 25 2.97 7.56 -1.68
C TRP A 25 1.85 7.76 -2.70
N LEU A 26 2.19 8.38 -3.83
CA LEU A 26 1.27 8.60 -4.93
C LEU A 26 1.59 7.62 -6.05
N VAL A 27 0.54 7.02 -6.60
CA VAL A 27 0.64 6.13 -7.77
C VAL A 27 -0.55 6.37 -8.67
N ARG A 28 -0.46 6.00 -9.96
CA ARG A 28 -1.61 6.10 -10.87
C ARG A 28 -2.69 5.11 -10.44
N LEU A 29 -3.95 5.48 -10.67
CA LEU A 29 -5.06 4.55 -10.58
C LEU A 29 -4.75 3.29 -11.40
N ASP A 30 -5.20 2.15 -10.91
CA ASP A 30 -5.00 0.83 -11.51
C ASP A 30 -3.53 0.35 -11.55
N SER A 31 -2.64 0.98 -10.79
CA SER A 31 -1.24 0.54 -10.71
C SER A 31 -1.10 -0.78 -9.94
N PRO A 32 -0.34 -1.76 -10.47
CA PRO A 32 -0.11 -3.01 -9.79
C PRO A 32 0.89 -2.84 -8.63
N ALA A 33 0.84 -3.76 -7.65
CA ALA A 33 1.66 -3.71 -6.44
C ALA A 33 3.18 -3.53 -6.68
N PRO A 34 3.81 -4.14 -7.70
CA PRO A 34 5.22 -3.88 -8.00
C PRO A 34 5.51 -2.44 -8.45
N VAL A 35 4.58 -1.81 -9.16
CA VAL A 35 4.72 -0.40 -9.59
C VAL A 35 4.59 0.52 -8.38
N ALA A 36 3.66 0.24 -7.48
CA ALA A 36 3.56 0.96 -6.21
C ALA A 36 4.83 0.79 -5.35
N ALA A 37 5.41 -0.41 -5.31
CA ALA A 37 6.72 -0.63 -4.67
C ALA A 37 7.83 0.22 -5.31
N GLY A 38 7.81 0.38 -6.64
CA GLY A 38 8.72 1.25 -7.37
C GLY A 38 8.61 2.74 -7.02
N ALA A 39 7.41 3.20 -6.64
CA ALA A 39 7.23 4.56 -6.15
C ALA A 39 7.96 4.82 -4.82
N ILE A 40 8.16 3.77 -4.01
CA ILE A 40 8.97 3.81 -2.78
C ILE A 40 10.46 3.79 -3.12
N HIS A 41 10.89 2.79 -3.90
CA HIS A 41 12.27 2.66 -4.36
C HIS A 41 12.34 1.71 -5.56
N SER A 42 13.23 1.99 -6.52
CA SER A 42 13.37 1.19 -7.75
C SER A 42 13.79 -0.27 -7.49
N ASP A 43 14.60 -0.51 -6.45
CA ASP A 43 15.01 -1.87 -6.07
C ASP A 43 13.84 -2.70 -5.52
N LEU A 44 12.88 -2.08 -4.83
CA LEU A 44 11.69 -2.78 -4.32
C LEU A 44 10.81 -3.30 -5.46
N GLN A 45 10.76 -2.57 -6.58
CA GLN A 45 10.05 -3.01 -7.78
C GLN A 45 10.75 -4.21 -8.44
N LYS A 46 12.08 -4.16 -8.57
CA LYS A 46 12.86 -5.24 -9.18
C LYS A 46 12.84 -6.51 -8.34
N GLY A 47 13.02 -6.36 -7.02
CA GLY A 47 13.04 -7.46 -6.06
C GLY A 47 11.66 -7.88 -5.56
N PHE A 48 10.56 -7.34 -6.09
CA PHE A 48 9.21 -7.58 -5.55
C PHE A 48 8.86 -9.07 -5.50
N ILE A 49 8.53 -9.54 -4.29
CA ILE A 49 8.01 -10.88 -4.04
C ILE A 49 6.49 -10.82 -3.87
N ARG A 50 6.03 -10.01 -2.92
CA ARG A 50 4.62 -9.86 -2.53
C ARG A 50 4.39 -8.60 -1.72
N ALA A 51 3.14 -8.14 -1.65
CA ALA A 51 2.71 -7.07 -0.77
C ALA A 51 1.79 -7.61 0.33
N GLU A 52 2.08 -7.25 1.58
CA GLU A 52 1.13 -7.37 2.69
C GLU A 52 0.25 -6.10 2.67
N VAL A 53 -1.05 -6.28 2.49
CA VAL A 53 -2.03 -5.20 2.31
C VAL A 53 -2.98 -5.18 3.51
N MET A 54 -3.12 -4.01 4.10
CA MET A 54 -4.13 -3.70 5.10
C MET A 54 -5.03 -2.60 4.57
N LYS A 55 -6.35 -2.79 4.72
CA LYS A 55 -7.33 -1.77 4.36
C LYS A 55 -7.42 -0.75 5.48
N TYR A 56 -7.40 0.53 5.12
CA TYR A 56 -7.50 1.63 6.09
C TYR A 56 -8.77 1.52 6.93
N ASP A 57 -9.93 1.26 6.30
CA ASP A 57 -11.22 1.16 7.00
C ASP A 57 -11.19 0.04 8.05
N GLU A 58 -10.60 -1.11 7.70
CA GLU A 58 -10.47 -2.22 8.64
C GLU A 58 -9.48 -1.91 9.77
N LEU A 59 -8.37 -1.22 9.49
CA LEU A 59 -7.46 -0.79 10.54
C LEU A 59 -8.14 0.13 11.56
N ILE A 60 -9.02 1.03 11.09
CA ILE A 60 -9.80 1.90 11.97
C ILE A 60 -10.84 1.11 12.76
N ASP A 61 -11.55 0.17 12.13
CA ASP A 61 -12.57 -0.65 12.79
C ASP A 61 -11.99 -1.55 13.89
N PHE A 62 -10.82 -2.17 13.65
CA PHE A 62 -10.16 -3.05 14.63
C PHE A 62 -9.17 -2.32 15.56
N GLY A 63 -8.87 -1.06 15.28
CA GLY A 63 -8.05 -0.16 16.10
C GLY A 63 -6.54 -0.44 16.12
N SER A 64 -6.07 -1.62 15.73
CA SER A 64 -4.64 -1.94 15.69
C SER A 64 -4.26 -3.01 14.66
N GLU A 65 -3.01 -2.95 14.17
CA GLU A 65 -2.42 -3.97 13.29
C GLU A 65 -2.42 -5.36 13.94
N ALA A 66 -2.17 -5.42 15.25
CA ALA A 66 -2.17 -6.69 15.99
C ALA A 66 -3.55 -7.37 15.97
N GLU A 67 -4.62 -6.59 16.07
CA GLU A 67 -5.98 -7.11 16.04
C GLU A 67 -6.39 -7.49 14.61
N LEU A 68 -6.07 -6.68 13.61
CA LEU A 68 -6.22 -7.03 12.19
C LEU A 68 -5.58 -8.39 11.85
N LYS A 69 -4.36 -8.61 12.34
CA LYS A 69 -3.63 -9.85 12.11
C LYS A 69 -4.29 -11.05 12.78
N LYS A 70 -4.84 -10.89 13.99
CA LYS A 70 -5.63 -11.94 14.67
C LYS A 70 -6.92 -12.27 13.93
N GLN A 71 -7.56 -11.26 13.35
CA GLN A 71 -8.80 -11.40 12.57
C GLN A 71 -8.55 -11.93 11.14
N GLY A 72 -7.29 -12.16 10.75
CA GLY A 72 -6.94 -12.69 9.42
C GLY A 72 -7.10 -11.67 8.29
N LYS A 73 -7.17 -10.38 8.60
CA LYS A 73 -7.38 -9.27 7.64
C LYS A 73 -6.09 -8.62 7.16
N MET A 74 -4.97 -9.33 7.33
CA MET A 74 -3.69 -8.97 6.71
C MET A 74 -3.56 -9.76 5.40
N TYR A 75 -3.89 -9.11 4.28
CA TYR A 75 -3.96 -9.78 2.99
C TYR A 75 -2.57 -9.90 2.37
N VAL A 76 -2.27 -11.05 1.78
CA VAL A 76 -1.02 -11.25 1.05
C VAL A 76 -1.33 -11.26 -0.43
N GLN A 77 -0.77 -10.30 -1.14
CA GLN A 77 -1.08 -10.01 -2.52
C GLN A 77 0.15 -10.15 -3.42
N GLY A 78 -0.09 -10.70 -4.61
CA GLY A 78 0.92 -10.96 -5.62
C GLY A 78 1.18 -9.75 -6.52
N LYS A 79 1.87 -10.00 -7.64
CA LYS A 79 2.24 -8.99 -8.62
C LYS A 79 1.05 -8.38 -9.35
N ASP A 80 -0.03 -9.14 -9.51
CA ASP A 80 -1.23 -8.74 -10.25
C ASP A 80 -2.21 -7.92 -9.41
N TYR A 81 -1.94 -7.76 -8.13
CA TYR A 81 -2.81 -6.98 -7.25
C TYR A 81 -2.77 -5.51 -7.64
N THR A 82 -3.95 -4.97 -7.89
CA THR A 82 -4.14 -3.54 -8.16
C THR A 82 -4.27 -2.79 -6.84
N VAL A 83 -3.41 -1.80 -6.63
CA VAL A 83 -3.41 -1.00 -5.40
C VAL A 83 -4.63 -0.09 -5.38
N ILE A 84 -5.29 -0.02 -4.22
CA ILE A 84 -6.49 0.79 -4.01
C ILE A 84 -6.13 2.03 -3.18
N ASP A 85 -6.84 3.13 -3.42
CA ASP A 85 -6.69 4.37 -2.65
C ASP A 85 -6.92 4.09 -1.16
N GLY A 86 -5.97 4.49 -0.32
CA GLY A 86 -5.97 4.25 1.12
C GLY A 86 -5.33 2.93 1.55
N ASP A 87 -4.87 2.08 0.63
CA ASP A 87 -4.20 0.83 1.03
C ASP A 87 -2.94 1.12 1.84
N ILE A 88 -2.75 0.34 2.90
CA ILE A 88 -1.52 0.33 3.67
C ILE A 88 -0.72 -0.89 3.21
N LEU A 89 0.43 -0.65 2.60
CA LEU A 89 1.28 -1.66 1.99
C LEU A 89 2.56 -1.86 2.79
N ASN A 90 2.88 -3.12 3.04
CA ASN A 90 4.20 -3.56 3.45
C ASN A 90 4.80 -4.47 2.36
N ILE A 91 5.86 -4.01 1.72
CA ILE A 91 6.44 -4.69 0.55
C ILE A 91 7.50 -5.69 0.99
N ARG A 92 7.35 -6.95 0.59
CA ARG A 92 8.39 -7.97 0.72
C ARG A 92 9.16 -8.07 -0.59
N PHE A 93 10.48 -7.94 -0.49
CA PHE A 93 11.38 -7.98 -1.62
C PHE A 93 12.60 -8.84 -1.31
N GLN A 94 13.23 -9.37 -2.36
CA GLN A 94 14.52 -10.04 -2.28
C GLN A 94 15.64 -9.02 -2.52
N VAL A 95 16.66 -9.07 -1.67
CA VAL A 95 17.93 -8.33 -1.82
C VAL A 95 18.94 -9.21 -2.52
#